data_AF-A0A251Q1Q7-F1
#
_entry.id   AF-A0A251Q1Q7-F1
#
_cell.length_a   1.000
_cell.length_b   1.000
_cell.length_c   1.000
_cell.angle_alpha   90.00
_cell.angle_beta   90.00
_cell.angle_gamma   90.00
#
_symmetry.space_group_name_H-M   'P 1'
#
loop_
_entity.id
_entity.type
_entity.pdbx_description
1 polymer ?
#
loop_
_entity_poly.entity_id
_entity_poly.type
_entity_poly.pdbx_seq_one_letter_code
_entity_poly.pdbx_strand_id
1 'polypeptide(L)'
;MTQEVVNSDEVVLGEEIEHVRLITLNRPRHLNVISSKVVSLLAEYLEKWEKDDKAELVIIKGSGRAFSAGGDLKMFYDGRNSKDSCLEVAYRMYWLGYHIHTYKKTQVFATPEASIGFHTDCGFSYILSHLPGHLGEFFALTGARLNGKELVAAGLATHFVPLEKLSDLEKRLISLNSGDENAVKAAIEEFAVEVQPDEESVLNKQSIIDECFSKDTVAEIIKSFEVEATKEGNGWISPVLKGLKRSSPTGLRITLRSIREGRKQTLPESLKKEFRLTINILRAIISADVYEGIRALTIDKDNAPKWNPPSLDHVGDEKIDQVFQPFEEDLELQIPEKEEHRWDGKYENSPYASFKVTD
;
A
#
# COMPACT_ATOMS: atom_id res chain seq x y z
N MET A 1 -3.34 -30.03 5.03
CA MET A 1 -2.06 -30.69 4.72
C MET A 1 -1.04 -29.60 4.47
N THR A 2 0.05 -29.62 5.22
CA THR A 2 1.16 -28.66 5.15
C THR A 2 1.78 -28.71 3.74
N GLN A 3 1.73 -27.59 3.01
CA GLN A 3 2.55 -27.40 1.82
C GLN A 3 4.01 -27.65 2.19
N GLU A 4 4.69 -28.49 1.41
CA GLU A 4 6.14 -28.64 1.49
C GLU A 4 6.77 -27.25 1.39
N VAL A 5 7.41 -26.82 2.46
CA VAL A 5 8.26 -25.64 2.41
C VAL A 5 9.45 -26.06 1.56
N VAL A 6 9.41 -25.72 0.27
CA VAL A 6 10.60 -25.71 -0.57
C VAL A 6 11.59 -24.82 0.17
N ASN A 7 12.61 -25.43 0.78
CA ASN A 7 13.65 -24.74 1.52
C ASN A 7 14.59 -24.06 0.53
N SER A 8 14.06 -23.08 -0.19
CA SER A 8 14.81 -22.19 -1.04
C SER A 8 15.17 -20.96 -0.21
N ASP A 9 16.43 -20.53 -0.28
CA ASP A 9 16.87 -19.25 0.27
C ASP A 9 16.31 -18.04 -0.51
N GLU A 10 15.55 -18.28 -1.60
CA GLU A 10 14.94 -17.22 -2.40
C GLU A 10 13.75 -16.57 -1.68
N VAL A 11 13.73 -15.24 -1.71
CA VAL A 11 12.72 -14.41 -1.05
C VAL A 11 11.43 -14.24 -1.85
N VAL A 12 11.49 -14.55 -3.15
CA VAL A 12 10.36 -14.60 -4.09
C VAL A 12 10.58 -15.81 -4.97
N LEU A 13 9.57 -16.67 -5.11
CA LEU A 13 9.58 -17.82 -6.02
C LEU A 13 8.75 -17.49 -7.24
N GLY A 14 9.28 -17.74 -8.44
CA GLY A 14 8.55 -17.68 -9.69
C GLY A 14 8.42 -19.07 -10.31
N GLU A 15 7.19 -19.50 -10.59
CA GLU A 15 6.89 -20.78 -11.24
C GLU A 15 6.14 -20.53 -12.56
N GLU A 16 6.52 -21.26 -13.61
CA GLU A 16 5.93 -21.16 -14.94
C GLU A 16 5.20 -22.47 -15.26
N ILE A 17 3.87 -22.43 -15.32
CA ILE A 17 3.01 -23.60 -15.51
C ILE A 17 2.11 -23.34 -16.71
N GLU A 18 2.45 -23.91 -17.87
CA GLU A 18 1.72 -23.67 -19.13
C GLU A 18 1.50 -22.16 -19.39
N HIS A 19 0.25 -21.66 -19.35
CA HIS A 19 -0.08 -20.25 -19.53
C HIS A 19 -0.19 -19.44 -18.22
N VAL A 20 0.04 -20.08 -17.08
CA VAL A 20 -0.04 -19.48 -15.76
C VAL A 20 1.36 -19.21 -15.21
N ARG A 21 1.52 -18.07 -14.54
CA ARG A 21 2.74 -17.68 -13.83
C ARG A 21 2.40 -17.45 -12.38
N LEU A 22 3.13 -18.09 -11.47
CA LEU A 22 2.88 -18.02 -10.04
C LEU A 22 4.05 -17.32 -9.35
N ILE A 23 3.75 -16.23 -8.64
CA ILE A 23 4.68 -15.54 -7.75
C ILE A 23 4.31 -15.88 -6.32
N THR A 24 5.27 -16.42 -5.56
CA THR A 24 5.13 -16.62 -4.12
C THR A 24 6.10 -15.75 -3.35
N LEU A 25 5.60 -14.82 -2.54
CA LEU A 25 6.42 -14.11 -1.55
C LEU A 25 6.85 -15.10 -0.45
N ASN A 26 8.15 -15.34 -0.32
CA ASN A 26 8.69 -16.48 0.41
C ASN A 26 9.53 -16.06 1.62
N ARG A 27 8.99 -15.15 2.46
CA ARG A 27 9.60 -14.75 3.74
C ARG A 27 8.60 -14.91 4.89
N PRO A 28 8.04 -16.11 5.12
CA PRO A 28 6.91 -16.30 6.04
C PRO A 28 7.25 -15.94 7.49
N ARG A 29 8.51 -16.14 7.91
CA ARG A 29 9.01 -15.74 9.25
C ARG A 29 9.04 -14.23 9.46
N HIS A 30 9.08 -13.46 8.39
CA HIS A 30 9.04 -11.99 8.39
C HIS A 30 7.75 -11.45 7.78
N LEU A 31 6.68 -12.25 7.74
CA LEU A 31 5.38 -11.84 7.19
C LEU A 31 5.47 -11.28 5.77
N ASN A 32 6.39 -11.80 4.95
CA ASN A 32 6.53 -11.44 3.54
C ASN A 32 6.72 -9.92 3.32
N VAL A 33 7.48 -9.26 4.19
CA VAL A 33 7.85 -7.83 4.02
C VAL A 33 8.57 -7.58 2.69
N ILE A 34 8.18 -6.47 2.05
CA ILE A 34 8.69 -6.02 0.76
C ILE A 34 10.02 -5.30 0.98
N SER A 35 11.11 -6.07 0.90
CA SER A 35 12.49 -5.57 0.90
C SER A 35 12.95 -5.18 -0.51
N SER A 36 14.05 -4.44 -0.62
CA SER A 36 14.70 -4.12 -1.92
C SER A 36 14.82 -5.33 -2.85
N LYS A 37 15.31 -6.48 -2.34
CA LYS A 37 15.45 -7.70 -3.15
C LYS A 37 14.12 -8.26 -3.65
N VAL A 38 13.05 -8.15 -2.86
CA VAL A 38 11.69 -8.56 -3.26
C VAL A 38 11.20 -7.66 -4.39
N VAL A 39 11.37 -6.34 -4.27
CA VAL A 39 11.00 -5.37 -5.33
C VAL A 39 11.74 -5.68 -6.63
N SER A 40 13.05 -5.92 -6.58
CA SER A 40 13.84 -6.25 -7.78
C SER A 40 13.37 -7.54 -8.44
N LEU A 41 13.12 -8.61 -7.67
CA LEU A 41 12.67 -9.89 -8.23
C LEU A 41 11.25 -9.80 -8.82
N LEU A 42 10.34 -9.08 -8.15
CA LEU A 42 8.99 -8.83 -8.69
C LEU A 42 9.05 -8.09 -10.02
N ALA A 43 9.87 -7.03 -10.11
CA ALA A 43 10.08 -6.29 -11.36
C ALA A 43 10.63 -7.19 -12.47
N GLU A 44 11.62 -8.04 -12.16
CA GLU A 44 12.21 -8.98 -13.11
C GLU A 44 11.18 -9.99 -13.64
N TYR A 45 10.42 -10.63 -12.75
CA TYR A 45 9.38 -11.59 -13.15
C TYR A 45 8.28 -10.95 -13.97
N LEU A 46 7.74 -9.81 -13.51
CA LEU A 46 6.64 -9.14 -14.21
C LEU A 46 7.10 -8.61 -15.57
N GLU A 47 8.30 -8.04 -15.69
CA GLU A 47 8.82 -7.61 -16.99
C GLU A 47 9.04 -8.79 -17.93
N LYS A 48 9.65 -9.87 -17.43
CA LYS A 48 9.88 -11.10 -18.21
C LYS A 48 8.56 -11.65 -18.73
N TRP A 49 7.57 -11.79 -17.85
CA TRP A 49 6.32 -12.45 -18.18
C TRP A 49 5.38 -11.57 -18.96
N GLU A 50 5.41 -10.24 -18.84
CA GLU A 50 4.60 -9.38 -19.71
C GLU A 50 5.02 -9.52 -21.18
N LYS A 51 6.33 -9.73 -21.43
CA LYS A 51 6.92 -9.95 -22.78
C LYS A 51 6.77 -11.38 -23.31
N ASP A 52 6.36 -12.33 -22.47
CA ASP A 52 6.22 -13.75 -22.84
C ASP A 52 4.82 -14.06 -23.33
N ASP A 53 4.62 -14.29 -24.64
CA ASP A 53 3.30 -14.59 -25.22
C ASP A 53 2.60 -15.81 -24.61
N LYS A 54 3.34 -16.72 -23.94
CA LYS A 54 2.73 -17.84 -23.22
C LYS A 54 2.14 -17.44 -21.88
N ALA A 55 2.63 -16.39 -21.23
CA ALA A 55 2.06 -15.96 -19.97
C ALA A 55 0.73 -15.25 -20.25
N GLU A 56 -0.38 -15.78 -19.74
CA GLU A 56 -1.70 -15.15 -19.87
C GLU A 56 -2.28 -14.75 -18.49
N LEU A 57 -2.00 -15.54 -17.45
CA LEU A 57 -2.46 -15.31 -16.09
C LEU A 57 -1.28 -15.24 -15.11
N VAL A 58 -1.24 -14.21 -14.28
CA VAL A 58 -0.28 -14.09 -13.17
C VAL A 58 -1.01 -14.18 -11.83
N ILE A 59 -0.60 -15.11 -10.98
CA ILE A 59 -1.12 -15.28 -9.62
C ILE A 59 -0.03 -14.87 -8.64
N ILE A 60 -0.35 -13.96 -7.71
CA ILE A 60 0.59 -13.48 -6.69
C ILE A 60 0.04 -13.84 -5.31
N LYS A 61 0.81 -14.63 -4.56
CA LYS A 61 0.46 -15.11 -3.22
C LYS A 61 1.60 -14.94 -2.22
N GLY A 62 1.27 -15.01 -0.94
CA GLY A 62 2.24 -15.07 0.15
C GLY A 62 2.35 -16.47 0.73
N SER A 63 3.56 -16.89 1.06
CA SER A 63 3.79 -18.12 1.84
C SER A 63 3.41 -17.91 3.32
N GLY A 64 2.92 -18.98 3.96
CA GLY A 64 2.59 -18.94 5.38
C GLY A 64 1.30 -18.15 5.67
N ARG A 65 1.31 -17.38 6.78
CA ARG A 65 0.09 -16.79 7.35
C ARG A 65 -0.30 -15.40 6.84
N ALA A 66 0.52 -14.77 6.00
CA ALA A 66 0.32 -13.39 5.56
C ALA A 66 0.61 -13.28 4.07
N PHE A 67 -0.14 -12.44 3.35
CA PHE A 67 0.23 -12.06 1.99
C PHE A 67 1.53 -11.25 2.01
N SER A 68 1.48 -10.07 2.62
CA SER A 68 2.62 -9.19 2.91
C SER A 68 2.27 -8.26 4.06
N ALA A 69 3.24 -7.94 4.92
CA ALA A 69 3.12 -6.94 5.98
C ALA A 69 3.57 -5.53 5.55
N GLY A 70 3.77 -5.29 4.25
CA GLY A 70 4.18 -4.00 3.70
C GLY A 70 5.69 -3.86 3.53
N GLY A 71 6.15 -2.62 3.30
CA GLY A 71 7.55 -2.29 3.11
C GLY A 71 8.44 -2.61 4.31
N ASP A 72 9.69 -2.99 4.07
CA ASP A 72 10.67 -3.24 5.13
C ASP A 72 11.08 -1.91 5.80
N LEU A 73 10.38 -1.53 6.87
CA LEU A 73 10.63 -0.28 7.60
C LEU A 73 12.06 -0.19 8.15
N LYS A 74 12.66 -1.33 8.52
CA LYS A 74 14.03 -1.35 9.04
C LYS A 74 15.02 -0.92 7.96
N MET A 75 14.82 -1.36 6.72
CA MET A 75 15.64 -0.92 5.58
C MET A 75 15.58 0.60 5.39
N PHE A 76 14.39 1.22 5.46
CA PHE A 76 14.27 2.68 5.38
C PHE A 76 14.96 3.38 6.55
N TYR A 77 14.83 2.84 7.77
CA TYR A 77 15.48 3.39 8.96
C TYR A 77 17.00 3.31 8.89
N ASP A 78 17.56 2.15 8.55
CA ASP A 78 19.00 1.94 8.44
C ASP A 78 19.58 2.80 7.30
N GLY A 79 18.83 2.95 6.21
CA GLY A 79 19.15 3.81 5.07
C GLY A 79 19.09 5.31 5.34
N ARG A 80 18.66 5.78 6.53
CA ARG A 80 18.58 7.22 6.84
C ARG A 80 19.94 7.94 6.83
N ASN A 81 21.01 7.19 7.08
CA ASN A 81 22.37 7.72 7.14
C ASN A 81 23.11 7.61 5.80
N SER A 82 22.53 6.92 4.82
CA SER A 82 23.05 6.86 3.45
C SER A 82 22.14 7.71 2.56
N LYS A 83 22.71 8.66 1.84
CA LYS A 83 21.91 9.64 1.09
C LYS A 83 20.94 9.00 0.09
N ASP A 84 21.28 7.82 -0.44
CA ASP A 84 20.59 7.28 -1.62
C ASP A 84 19.92 5.90 -1.43
N SER A 85 20.28 5.13 -0.39
CA SER A 85 19.80 3.73 -0.29
C SER A 85 18.29 3.63 -0.04
N CYS A 86 17.73 4.51 0.79
CA CYS A 86 16.28 4.54 1.00
C CYS A 86 15.53 5.12 -0.21
N LEU A 87 16.15 6.04 -0.94
CA LEU A 87 15.57 6.68 -2.13
C LEU A 87 15.50 5.72 -3.32
N GLU A 88 16.53 4.90 -3.52
CA GLU A 88 16.54 3.84 -4.53
C GLU A 88 15.33 2.92 -4.37
N VAL A 89 15.12 2.42 -3.15
CA VAL A 89 14.05 1.45 -2.93
C VAL A 89 12.69 2.11 -3.06
N ALA A 90 12.53 3.34 -2.57
CA ALA A 90 11.31 4.10 -2.79
C ALA A 90 11.01 4.26 -4.29
N TYR A 91 11.98 4.70 -5.10
CA TYR A 91 11.81 4.84 -6.55
C TYR A 91 11.38 3.53 -7.19
N ARG A 92 12.10 2.44 -6.92
CA ARG A 92 11.80 1.12 -7.47
C ARG A 92 10.40 0.64 -7.05
N MET A 93 9.97 0.89 -5.82
CA MET A 93 8.63 0.54 -5.33
C MET A 93 7.53 1.30 -6.08
N TYR A 94 7.68 2.62 -6.28
CA TYR A 94 6.69 3.41 -7.02
C TYR A 94 6.62 3.03 -8.49
N TRP A 95 7.78 2.84 -9.12
CA TRP A 95 7.85 2.40 -10.52
C TRP A 95 7.24 1.00 -10.70
N LEU A 96 7.54 0.06 -9.80
CA LEU A 96 6.91 -1.27 -9.79
C LEU A 96 5.40 -1.16 -9.53
N GLY A 97 4.99 -0.27 -8.62
CA GLY A 97 3.60 0.01 -8.33
C GLY A 97 2.82 0.41 -9.58
N TYR A 98 3.35 1.33 -10.39
CA TYR A 98 2.74 1.70 -11.68
C TYR A 98 2.54 0.48 -12.59
N HIS A 99 3.56 -0.38 -12.73
CA HIS A 99 3.48 -1.56 -13.60
C HIS A 99 2.51 -2.61 -13.10
N ILE A 100 2.42 -2.81 -11.79
CA ILE A 100 1.43 -3.73 -11.20
C ILE A 100 0.01 -3.23 -11.47
N HIS A 101 -0.26 -1.94 -11.27
CA HIS A 101 -1.61 -1.40 -11.47
C HIS A 101 -2.05 -1.35 -12.93
N THR A 102 -1.09 -1.21 -13.86
CA THR A 102 -1.38 -1.10 -15.30
C THR A 102 -1.00 -2.35 -16.07
N TYR A 103 -0.68 -3.45 -15.37
CA TYR A 103 -0.14 -4.67 -15.97
C TYR A 103 -1.06 -5.18 -17.07
N LYS A 104 -0.49 -5.62 -18.18
CA LYS A 104 -1.27 -5.98 -19.38
C LYS A 104 -1.97 -7.33 -19.30
N LYS A 105 -1.55 -8.18 -18.37
CA LYS A 105 -2.03 -9.55 -18.25
C LYS A 105 -2.91 -9.66 -17.03
N THR A 106 -3.84 -10.60 -17.07
CA THR A 106 -4.75 -10.83 -15.95
C THR A 106 -3.96 -11.18 -14.70
N GLN A 107 -4.24 -10.48 -13.61
CA GLN A 107 -3.57 -10.68 -12.32
C GLN A 107 -4.58 -11.08 -11.25
N VAL A 108 -4.19 -12.03 -10.40
CA VAL A 108 -4.95 -12.42 -9.20
C VAL A 108 -4.06 -12.29 -7.98
N PHE A 109 -4.53 -11.52 -6.99
CA PHE A 109 -3.91 -11.36 -5.68
C PHE A 109 -4.80 -11.98 -4.61
N ALA A 110 -4.20 -12.59 -3.60
CA ALA A 110 -4.93 -13.12 -2.44
C ALA A 110 -4.38 -12.53 -1.14
N THR A 111 -5.20 -11.78 -0.40
CA THR A 111 -4.85 -11.24 0.93
C THR A 111 -5.94 -11.52 1.96
N PRO A 112 -5.60 -12.00 3.17
CA PRO A 112 -6.59 -12.30 4.21
C PRO A 112 -7.08 -11.04 4.95
N GLU A 113 -6.25 -9.99 5.00
CA GLU A 113 -6.47 -8.77 5.75
C GLU A 113 -5.65 -7.62 5.16
N ALA A 114 -6.01 -6.38 5.47
CA ALA A 114 -5.20 -5.21 5.13
C ALA A 114 -5.17 -4.20 6.27
N SER A 115 -4.05 -3.49 6.37
CA SER A 115 -3.87 -2.33 7.25
C SER A 115 -3.17 -1.25 6.43
N ILE A 116 -3.63 -0.02 6.59
CA ILE A 116 -3.12 1.14 5.87
C ILE A 116 -2.36 1.98 6.87
N GLY A 117 -1.09 2.30 6.63
CA GLY A 117 -0.27 2.99 7.64
C GLY A 117 0.82 3.83 7.00
N PHE A 118 1.47 4.66 7.83
CA PHE A 118 2.52 5.62 7.47
C PHE A 118 2.00 6.87 6.75
N HIS A 119 1.94 6.85 5.42
CA HIS A 119 1.18 7.77 4.57
C HIS A 119 0.65 6.95 3.39
N THR A 120 -0.34 7.47 2.66
CA THR A 120 -0.82 6.77 1.46
C THR A 120 0.27 6.76 0.40
N ASP A 121 0.76 5.57 0.06
CA ASP A 121 1.84 5.34 -0.89
C ASP A 121 1.44 4.31 -1.98
N CYS A 122 2.30 4.16 -2.99
CA CYS A 122 2.13 3.19 -4.08
C CYS A 122 0.72 3.14 -4.74
N GLY A 123 0.04 4.28 -4.86
CA GLY A 123 -1.28 4.42 -5.49
C GLY A 123 -2.46 4.39 -4.51
N PHE A 124 -2.22 4.18 -3.20
CA PHE A 124 -3.30 4.09 -2.22
C PHE A 124 -4.04 5.40 -2.02
N SER A 125 -3.46 6.58 -2.28
CA SER A 125 -4.23 7.82 -2.24
C SER A 125 -5.32 7.85 -3.31
N TYR A 126 -5.06 7.27 -4.49
CA TYR A 126 -6.05 7.09 -5.55
C TYR A 126 -7.09 6.05 -5.16
N ILE A 127 -6.68 4.87 -4.70
CA ILE A 127 -7.62 3.79 -4.36
C ILE A 127 -8.57 4.24 -3.23
N LEU A 128 -8.02 4.80 -2.15
CA LEU A 128 -8.80 5.20 -0.98
C LEU A 128 -9.70 6.39 -1.28
N SER A 129 -9.27 7.32 -2.12
CA SER A 129 -10.09 8.48 -2.48
C SER A 129 -11.37 8.12 -3.24
N HIS A 130 -11.41 6.92 -3.85
CA HIS A 130 -12.56 6.41 -4.59
C HIS A 130 -13.46 5.49 -3.77
N LEU A 131 -13.14 5.25 -2.48
CA LEU A 131 -14.05 4.54 -1.58
C LEU A 131 -15.32 5.37 -1.30
N PRO A 132 -16.44 4.70 -0.96
CA PRO A 132 -17.69 5.39 -0.63
C PRO A 132 -17.53 6.44 0.46
N GLY A 133 -18.15 7.60 0.25
CA GLY A 133 -18.15 8.70 1.23
C GLY A 133 -16.74 9.12 1.64
N HIS A 134 -16.47 9.08 2.94
CA HIS A 134 -15.18 9.42 3.56
C HIS A 134 -14.48 8.22 4.21
N LEU A 135 -14.80 6.98 3.76
CA LEU A 135 -14.13 5.77 4.24
C LEU A 135 -12.62 5.79 3.95
N GLY A 136 -12.21 6.36 2.82
CA GLY A 136 -10.79 6.49 2.45
C GLY A 136 -9.99 7.30 3.45
N GLU A 137 -10.47 8.51 3.79
CA GLU A 137 -9.85 9.35 4.81
C GLU A 137 -9.86 8.67 6.18
N PHE A 138 -10.94 7.97 6.53
CA PHE A 138 -11.03 7.21 7.77
C PHE A 138 -9.95 6.13 7.87
N PHE A 139 -9.85 5.24 6.88
CA PHE A 139 -8.88 4.14 6.93
C PHE A 139 -7.44 4.64 6.93
N ALA A 140 -7.13 5.65 6.14
CA ALA A 140 -5.77 6.15 6.05
C ALA A 140 -5.31 6.94 7.28
N LEU A 141 -6.18 7.76 7.89
CA LEU A 141 -5.81 8.55 9.07
C LEU A 141 -5.75 7.68 10.33
N THR A 142 -6.62 6.69 10.45
CA THR A 142 -6.74 5.86 11.67
C THR A 142 -5.88 4.61 11.64
N GLY A 143 -5.49 4.16 10.44
CA GLY A 143 -4.83 2.88 10.22
C GLY A 143 -5.67 1.67 10.63
N ALA A 144 -7.00 1.81 10.57
CA ALA A 144 -7.92 0.72 10.87
C ALA A 144 -7.59 -0.53 10.03
N ARG A 145 -7.77 -1.70 10.64
CA ARG A 145 -7.56 -2.99 9.99
C ARG A 145 -8.89 -3.47 9.44
N LEU A 146 -8.84 -3.98 8.22
CA LEU A 146 -9.99 -4.58 7.55
C LEU A 146 -9.76 -6.07 7.41
N ASN A 147 -10.74 -6.85 7.88
CA ASN A 147 -10.76 -8.28 7.60
C ASN A 147 -11.26 -8.55 6.17
N GLY A 148 -11.16 -9.79 5.69
CA GLY A 148 -11.55 -10.14 4.32
C GLY A 148 -13.00 -9.78 3.93
N LYS A 149 -13.97 -9.86 4.85
CA LYS A 149 -15.36 -9.47 4.55
C LYS A 149 -15.48 -7.96 4.38
N GLU A 150 -14.80 -7.21 5.23
CA GLU A 150 -14.79 -5.75 5.18
C GLU A 150 -14.04 -5.23 3.95
N LEU A 151 -12.99 -5.93 3.50
CA LEU A 151 -12.31 -5.60 2.24
C LEU A 151 -13.25 -5.72 1.04
N VAL A 152 -14.05 -6.78 0.96
CA VAL A 152 -15.05 -6.94 -0.11
C VAL A 152 -16.13 -5.87 0.00
N ALA A 153 -16.69 -5.67 1.19
CA ALA A 153 -17.75 -4.70 1.40
C ALA A 153 -17.31 -3.24 1.15
N ALA A 154 -16.05 -2.91 1.44
CA ALA A 154 -15.47 -1.60 1.13
C ALA A 154 -15.14 -1.45 -0.36
N GLY A 155 -15.08 -2.53 -1.14
CA GLY A 155 -14.65 -2.51 -2.55
C GLY A 155 -13.13 -2.56 -2.76
N LEU A 156 -12.38 -2.94 -1.72
CA LEU A 156 -10.92 -3.14 -1.79
C LEU A 156 -10.52 -4.56 -2.20
N ALA A 157 -11.43 -5.52 -2.10
CA ALA A 157 -11.30 -6.86 -2.65
C ALA A 157 -12.50 -7.19 -3.54
N THR A 158 -12.27 -7.96 -4.60
CA THR A 158 -13.32 -8.30 -5.57
C THR A 158 -14.16 -9.50 -5.14
N HIS A 159 -13.56 -10.47 -4.44
CA HIS A 159 -14.19 -11.72 -4.03
C HIS A 159 -13.71 -12.13 -2.63
N PHE A 160 -14.54 -12.89 -1.92
CA PHE A 160 -14.15 -13.57 -0.69
C PHE A 160 -14.18 -15.08 -0.92
N VAL A 161 -13.03 -15.75 -0.72
CA VAL A 161 -12.90 -17.20 -0.83
C VAL A 161 -12.44 -17.76 0.52
N PRO A 162 -13.16 -18.73 1.12
CA PRO A 162 -12.74 -19.36 2.36
C PRO A 162 -11.36 -20.01 2.25
N LEU A 163 -10.56 -19.91 3.31
CA LEU A 163 -9.16 -20.35 3.32
C LEU A 163 -9.00 -21.82 2.90
N GLU A 164 -9.91 -22.68 3.33
CA GLU A 164 -9.93 -24.11 3.01
C GLU A 164 -10.15 -24.40 1.51
N LYS A 165 -10.72 -23.44 0.76
CA LYS A 165 -10.96 -23.54 -0.69
C LYS A 165 -9.84 -22.93 -1.52
N LEU A 166 -8.96 -22.11 -0.95
CA LEU A 166 -7.92 -21.40 -1.72
C LEU A 166 -6.98 -22.35 -2.47
N SER A 167 -6.62 -23.50 -1.89
CA SER A 167 -5.77 -24.48 -2.58
C SER A 167 -6.44 -25.10 -3.79
N ASP A 168 -7.77 -25.27 -3.77
CA ASP A 168 -8.51 -25.85 -4.89
C ASP A 168 -8.80 -24.79 -5.95
N LEU A 169 -9.04 -23.54 -5.55
CA LEU A 169 -9.08 -22.40 -6.46
C LEU A 169 -7.76 -22.24 -7.22
N GLU A 170 -6.62 -22.32 -6.54
CA GLU A 170 -5.31 -22.22 -7.21
C GLU A 170 -5.15 -23.30 -8.29
N LYS A 171 -5.49 -24.56 -7.97
CA LYS A 171 -5.47 -25.66 -8.95
C LYS A 171 -6.43 -25.39 -10.11
N ARG A 172 -7.62 -24.85 -9.83
CA ARG A 172 -8.63 -24.52 -10.84
C ARG A 172 -8.16 -23.42 -11.80
N LEU A 173 -7.49 -22.40 -11.27
CA LEU A 173 -6.91 -21.30 -12.06
C LEU A 173 -5.75 -21.80 -12.91
N ILE A 174 -4.89 -22.67 -12.35
CA ILE A 174 -3.82 -23.34 -13.09
C ILE A 174 -4.40 -24.19 -14.23
N SER A 175 -5.44 -24.99 -13.95
CA SER A 175 -6.06 -25.86 -14.95
C SER A 175 -6.87 -25.11 -16.01
N LEU A 176 -7.30 -23.88 -15.72
CA LEU A 176 -7.99 -23.03 -16.69
C LEU A 176 -7.08 -22.76 -17.88
N ASN A 177 -5.77 -22.61 -17.61
CA ASN A 177 -4.73 -22.43 -18.60
C ASN A 177 -5.04 -21.28 -19.58
N SER A 178 -5.68 -20.23 -19.09
CA SER A 178 -6.08 -19.05 -19.86
C SER A 178 -6.06 -17.82 -18.97
N GLY A 179 -5.72 -16.68 -19.57
CA GLY A 179 -5.82 -15.35 -18.97
C GLY A 179 -7.09 -14.58 -19.31
N ASP A 180 -8.07 -15.17 -19.99
CA ASP A 180 -9.34 -14.46 -20.28
C ASP A 180 -10.00 -14.01 -18.97
N GLU A 181 -10.21 -12.70 -18.83
CA GLU A 181 -10.68 -12.09 -17.58
C GLU A 181 -12.04 -12.66 -17.14
N ASN A 182 -12.95 -12.93 -18.08
CA ASN A 182 -14.27 -13.46 -17.76
C ASN A 182 -14.18 -14.92 -17.28
N ALA A 183 -13.35 -15.74 -17.93
CA ALA A 183 -13.12 -17.12 -17.53
C ALA A 183 -12.41 -17.21 -16.17
N VAL A 184 -11.41 -16.36 -15.91
CA VAL A 184 -10.72 -16.27 -14.61
C VAL A 184 -11.69 -15.83 -13.53
N LYS A 185 -12.50 -14.80 -13.79
CA LYS A 185 -13.53 -14.33 -12.85
C LYS A 185 -14.53 -15.45 -12.53
N ALA A 186 -15.07 -16.12 -13.55
CA ALA A 186 -15.99 -17.24 -13.35
C ALA A 186 -15.36 -18.37 -12.52
N ALA A 187 -14.08 -18.69 -12.75
CA ALA A 187 -13.35 -19.68 -11.96
C ALA A 187 -13.18 -19.26 -10.50
N ILE A 188 -13.03 -17.97 -10.19
CA ILE A 188 -13.00 -17.47 -8.80
C ILE A 188 -14.41 -17.55 -8.18
N GLU A 189 -15.44 -17.18 -8.93
CA GLU A 189 -16.85 -17.22 -8.49
C GLU A 189 -17.33 -18.64 -8.12
N GLU A 190 -16.77 -19.69 -8.74
CA GLU A 190 -17.02 -21.10 -8.36
C GLU A 190 -16.69 -21.38 -6.88
N PHE A 191 -15.72 -20.66 -6.29
CA PHE A 191 -15.24 -20.88 -4.92
C PHE A 191 -15.61 -19.74 -3.97
N ALA A 192 -15.94 -18.57 -4.52
CA ALA A 192 -16.31 -17.39 -3.76
C ALA A 192 -17.63 -17.60 -3.00
N VAL A 193 -17.78 -16.85 -1.91
CA VAL A 193 -19.03 -16.77 -1.16
C VAL A 193 -19.39 -15.32 -0.94
N GLU A 194 -20.69 -15.02 -0.98
CA GLU A 194 -21.18 -13.71 -0.58
C GLU A 194 -20.95 -13.52 0.93
N VAL A 195 -20.45 -12.35 1.29
CA VAL A 195 -20.15 -11.98 2.66
C VAL A 195 -20.73 -10.62 2.97
N GLN A 196 -21.11 -10.44 4.23
CA GLN A 196 -21.50 -9.15 4.79
C GLN A 196 -20.55 -8.81 5.94
N PRO A 197 -20.25 -7.52 6.18
CA PRO A 197 -19.52 -7.11 7.38
C PRO A 197 -20.23 -7.60 8.65
N ASP A 198 -19.45 -7.92 9.67
CA ASP A 198 -20.00 -8.29 10.98
C ASP A 198 -20.75 -7.08 11.60
N GLU A 199 -21.70 -7.32 12.51
CA GLU A 199 -22.56 -6.26 13.09
C GLU A 199 -21.76 -5.10 13.71
N GLU A 200 -20.64 -5.42 14.35
CA GLU A 200 -19.74 -4.45 14.99
C GLU A 200 -18.77 -3.74 14.02
N SER A 201 -18.79 -4.11 12.72
CA SER A 201 -17.91 -3.51 11.72
C SER A 201 -18.08 -2.00 11.64
N VAL A 202 -16.96 -1.32 11.46
CA VAL A 202 -16.92 0.14 11.27
C VAL A 202 -17.64 0.58 9.99
N LEU A 203 -17.78 -0.31 9.00
CA LEU A 203 -18.56 -0.07 7.78
C LEU A 203 -20.04 0.18 8.10
N ASN A 204 -20.59 -0.43 9.14
CA ASN A 204 -21.97 -0.16 9.60
C ASN A 204 -22.10 1.21 10.28
N LYS A 205 -21.00 1.94 10.48
CA LYS A 205 -20.95 3.29 11.07
C LYS A 205 -20.62 4.36 10.04
N GLN A 206 -20.77 4.05 8.74
CA GLN A 206 -20.36 4.94 7.65
C GLN A 206 -21.00 6.33 7.72
N SER A 207 -22.26 6.48 8.11
CA SER A 207 -22.90 7.80 8.22
C SER A 207 -22.18 8.73 9.21
N ILE A 208 -21.73 8.19 10.34
CA ILE A 208 -20.96 8.91 11.35
C ILE A 208 -19.57 9.26 10.81
N ILE A 209 -18.93 8.32 10.11
CA ILE A 209 -17.63 8.53 9.49
C ILE A 209 -17.73 9.65 8.45
N ASP A 210 -18.73 9.59 7.57
CA ASP A 210 -18.97 10.59 6.53
C ASP A 210 -19.18 11.98 7.13
N GLU A 211 -20.02 12.09 8.17
CA GLU A 211 -20.25 13.37 8.85
C GLU A 211 -18.96 13.94 9.45
N CYS A 212 -18.18 13.12 10.13
CA CYS A 212 -17.00 13.60 10.86
C CYS A 212 -15.75 13.78 9.99
N PHE A 213 -15.55 12.95 8.98
CA PHE A 213 -14.39 13.03 8.07
C PHE A 213 -14.65 13.96 6.87
N SER A 214 -15.86 14.53 6.75
CA SER A 214 -16.16 15.62 5.83
C SER A 214 -15.49 16.95 6.19
N LYS A 215 -15.03 17.14 7.45
CA LYS A 215 -14.45 18.43 7.91
C LYS A 215 -13.13 18.75 7.21
N ASP A 216 -12.84 20.03 6.99
CA ASP A 216 -11.74 20.45 6.12
C ASP A 216 -10.35 20.09 6.67
N THR A 217 -10.19 20.08 7.99
CA THR A 217 -8.89 19.85 8.63
C THR A 217 -8.89 18.65 9.58
N VAL A 218 -7.71 18.04 9.80
CA VAL A 218 -7.54 16.96 10.79
C VAL A 218 -8.00 17.39 12.19
N ALA A 219 -7.73 18.65 12.57
CA ALA A 219 -8.13 19.18 13.87
C ALA A 219 -9.67 19.20 14.01
N GLU A 220 -10.39 19.62 12.97
CA GLU A 220 -11.85 19.61 12.97
C GLU A 220 -12.43 18.20 12.92
N ILE A 221 -11.79 17.26 12.20
CA ILE A 221 -12.17 15.84 12.20
C ILE A 221 -12.08 15.29 13.63
N ILE A 222 -10.94 15.50 14.31
CA ILE A 222 -10.74 15.06 15.70
C ILE A 222 -11.81 15.66 16.61
N LYS A 223 -12.07 16.97 16.51
CA LYS A 223 -13.09 17.65 17.31
C LYS A 223 -14.50 17.09 17.04
N SER A 224 -14.83 16.80 15.78
CA SER A 224 -16.10 16.19 15.40
C SER A 224 -16.26 14.80 16.02
N PHE A 225 -15.21 13.98 15.96
CA PHE A 225 -15.18 12.66 16.60
C PHE A 225 -15.27 12.74 18.13
N GLU A 226 -14.63 13.71 18.77
CA GLU A 226 -14.73 13.91 20.22
C GLU A 226 -16.17 14.19 20.66
N VAL A 227 -16.89 15.03 19.92
CA VAL A 227 -18.32 15.29 20.16
C VAL A 227 -19.12 14.01 19.97
N GLU A 228 -18.89 13.29 18.87
CA GLU A 228 -19.63 12.07 18.54
C GLU A 228 -19.40 10.94 19.55
N ALA A 229 -18.19 10.85 20.12
CA ALA A 229 -17.83 9.88 21.14
C ALA A 229 -18.61 10.06 22.47
N THR A 230 -19.23 11.23 22.69
CA THR A 230 -20.07 11.46 23.89
C THR A 230 -21.48 10.90 23.75
N LYS A 231 -21.92 10.53 22.54
CA LYS A 231 -23.25 9.99 22.29
C LYS A 231 -23.32 8.49 22.65
N GLU A 232 -24.49 8.06 23.12
CA GLU A 232 -24.75 6.65 23.43
C GLU A 232 -24.60 5.77 22.19
N GLY A 233 -23.98 4.60 22.33
CA GLY A 233 -23.72 3.66 21.22
C GLY A 233 -22.44 3.90 20.43
N ASN A 234 -21.71 4.99 20.67
CA ASN A 234 -20.49 5.36 19.94
C ASN A 234 -19.17 5.06 20.69
N GLY A 235 -19.18 4.07 21.59
CA GLY A 235 -18.00 3.67 22.36
C GLY A 235 -16.79 3.26 21.50
N TRP A 236 -17.03 2.81 20.26
CA TRP A 236 -15.99 2.44 19.28
C TRP A 236 -15.09 3.61 18.86
N ILE A 237 -15.54 4.87 19.00
CA ILE A 237 -14.79 6.06 18.58
C ILE A 237 -13.61 6.35 19.51
N SER A 238 -13.76 6.07 20.81
CA SER A 238 -12.73 6.37 21.82
C SER A 238 -11.36 5.73 21.53
N PRO A 239 -11.24 4.42 21.21
CA PRO A 239 -9.96 3.82 20.84
C PRO A 239 -9.40 4.40 19.53
N VAL A 240 -10.25 4.74 18.55
CA VAL A 240 -9.83 5.35 17.28
C VAL A 240 -9.25 6.75 17.51
N LEU A 241 -9.94 7.58 18.30
CA LEU A 241 -9.46 8.90 18.71
C LEU A 241 -8.10 8.85 19.42
N LYS A 242 -7.91 7.86 20.30
CA LYS A 242 -6.62 7.65 20.98
C LYS A 242 -5.51 7.34 19.98
N GLY A 243 -5.81 6.55 18.94
CA GLY A 243 -4.90 6.28 17.83
C GLY A 243 -4.53 7.56 17.07
N LEU A 244 -5.54 8.30 16.59
CA LEU A 244 -5.36 9.57 15.87
C LEU A 244 -4.50 10.57 16.64
N LYS A 245 -4.78 10.77 17.93
CA LYS A 245 -4.02 11.71 18.78
C LYS A 245 -2.58 11.27 19.06
N ARG A 246 -2.26 9.98 18.88
CA ARG A 246 -0.90 9.45 19.03
C ARG A 246 -0.12 9.43 17.72
N SER A 247 -0.76 9.64 16.57
CA SER A 247 -0.10 9.69 15.27
C SER A 247 0.72 10.97 15.07
N SER A 248 1.67 10.95 14.13
CA SER A 248 2.42 12.15 13.74
C SER A 248 1.46 13.23 13.23
N PRO A 249 1.48 14.45 13.80
CA PRO A 249 0.67 15.55 13.31
C PRO A 249 0.98 15.90 11.84
N THR A 250 2.26 15.88 11.47
CA THR A 250 2.72 16.10 10.10
C THR A 250 2.18 15.02 9.15
N GLY A 251 2.31 13.75 9.54
CA GLY A 251 1.82 12.61 8.77
C GLY A 251 0.31 12.71 8.51
N LEU A 252 -0.49 12.97 9.55
CA LEU A 252 -1.94 13.11 9.41
C LEU A 252 -2.34 14.20 8.41
N ARG A 253 -1.67 15.36 8.44
CA ARG A 253 -1.94 16.46 7.50
C ARG A 253 -1.58 16.09 6.07
N ILE A 254 -0.41 15.47 5.87
CA ILE A 254 0.01 14.98 4.54
C ILE A 254 -1.01 13.95 4.01
N THR A 255 -1.38 12.96 4.82
CA THR A 255 -2.31 11.90 4.44
C THR A 255 -3.69 12.43 4.05
N LEU A 256 -4.27 13.33 4.86
CA LEU A 256 -5.58 13.91 4.55
C LEU A 256 -5.56 14.66 3.22
N ARG A 257 -4.55 15.51 3.00
CA ARG A 257 -4.40 16.26 1.75
C ARG A 257 -4.19 15.33 0.56
N SER A 258 -3.29 14.34 0.69
CA SER A 258 -2.96 13.38 -0.37
C SER A 258 -4.21 12.65 -0.89
N ILE A 259 -5.06 12.14 0.01
CA ILE A 259 -6.28 11.40 -0.37
C ILE A 259 -7.30 12.33 -1.03
N ARG A 260 -7.49 13.53 -0.50
CA ARG A 260 -8.46 14.49 -1.06
C ARG A 260 -8.06 14.96 -2.44
N GLU A 261 -6.78 15.21 -2.69
CA GLU A 261 -6.27 15.50 -4.03
C GLU A 261 -6.43 14.29 -4.96
N GLY A 262 -6.28 13.06 -4.44
CA GLY A 262 -6.47 11.80 -5.17
C GLY A 262 -7.85 11.66 -5.83
N ARG A 263 -8.90 12.25 -5.25
CA ARG A 263 -10.29 12.23 -5.81
C ARG A 263 -10.39 12.86 -7.20
N LYS A 264 -9.43 13.72 -7.56
CA LYS A 264 -9.42 14.46 -8.83
C LYS A 264 -8.24 14.10 -9.72
N GLN A 265 -7.45 13.10 -9.32
CA GLN A 265 -6.23 12.68 -10.00
C GLN A 265 -6.44 11.34 -10.67
N THR A 266 -5.77 11.13 -11.79
CA THR A 266 -5.53 9.81 -12.35
C THR A 266 -4.54 9.04 -11.48
N LEU A 267 -4.43 7.73 -11.71
CA LEU A 267 -3.46 6.90 -11.01
C LEU A 267 -1.99 7.37 -11.25
N PRO A 268 -1.53 7.66 -12.48
CA PRO A 268 -0.17 8.17 -12.70
C PRO A 268 0.12 9.49 -11.98
N GLU A 269 -0.85 10.42 -11.96
CA GLU A 269 -0.72 11.69 -11.22
C GLU A 269 -0.62 11.45 -9.71
N SER A 270 -1.43 10.53 -9.18
CA SER A 270 -1.38 10.15 -7.76
C SER A 270 -0.05 9.49 -7.39
N LEU A 271 0.48 8.59 -8.24
CA LEU A 271 1.77 7.94 -8.04
C LEU A 271 2.93 8.94 -8.05
N LYS A 272 2.95 9.90 -9.00
CA LYS A 272 3.96 10.98 -9.02
C LYS A 272 3.89 11.84 -7.75
N LYS A 273 2.69 12.29 -7.36
CA LYS A 273 2.48 13.03 -6.10
C LYS A 273 3.01 12.26 -4.89
N GLU A 274 2.58 11.01 -4.73
CA GLU A 274 2.99 10.19 -3.59
C GLU A 274 4.50 9.89 -3.60
N PHE A 275 5.10 9.69 -4.77
CA PHE A 275 6.54 9.56 -4.91
C PHE A 275 7.26 10.80 -4.36
N ARG A 276 6.84 12.01 -4.74
CA ARG A 276 7.39 13.27 -4.18
C ARG A 276 7.26 13.31 -2.66
N LEU A 277 6.08 12.97 -2.14
CA LEU A 277 5.83 12.92 -0.70
C LEU A 277 6.79 11.96 -0.01
N THR A 278 6.91 10.72 -0.51
CA THR A 278 7.81 9.70 0.07
C THR A 278 9.27 10.15 0.03
N ILE A 279 9.74 10.67 -1.10
CA ILE A 279 11.12 11.15 -1.22
C ILE A 279 11.38 12.32 -0.26
N ASN A 280 10.46 13.27 -0.14
CA ASN A 280 10.60 14.40 0.78
C ASN A 280 10.50 13.96 2.26
N ILE A 281 9.66 12.97 2.58
CA ILE A 281 9.55 12.38 3.91
C ILE A 281 10.84 11.65 4.28
N LEU A 282 11.40 10.84 3.38
CA LEU A 282 12.69 10.14 3.60
C LEU A 282 13.85 11.13 3.68
N ARG A 283 13.85 12.23 2.92
CA ARG A 283 14.85 13.29 3.08
C ARG A 283 14.67 14.13 4.36
N ALA A 284 13.61 13.86 5.13
CA ALA A 284 13.24 14.61 6.33
C ALA A 284 13.16 16.13 6.10
N ILE A 285 12.65 16.56 4.93
CA ILE A 285 12.65 17.97 4.50
C ILE A 285 11.94 18.87 5.53
N ILE A 286 10.83 18.41 6.09
CA ILE A 286 10.03 19.21 7.05
C ILE A 286 9.96 18.60 8.45
N SER A 287 10.22 17.30 8.57
CA SER A 287 10.17 16.54 9.83
C SER A 287 10.91 15.21 9.68
N ALA A 288 11.50 14.74 10.79
CA ALA A 288 12.11 13.40 10.89
C ALA A 288 11.14 12.35 11.47
N ASP A 289 9.84 12.65 11.54
CA ASP A 289 8.82 11.78 12.14
C ASP A 289 8.81 10.36 11.55
N VAL A 290 9.15 10.16 10.27
CA VAL A 290 9.30 8.81 9.70
C VAL A 290 10.28 7.96 10.51
N TYR A 291 11.46 8.50 10.80
CA TYR A 291 12.50 7.77 11.48
C TYR A 291 12.17 7.59 12.96
N GLU A 292 11.55 8.59 13.58
CA GLU A 292 11.08 8.46 14.97
C GLU A 292 9.97 7.41 15.09
N GLY A 293 9.05 7.37 14.14
CA GLY A 293 7.97 6.38 14.11
C GLY A 293 8.51 4.97 13.95
N ILE A 294 9.44 4.76 13.02
CA ILE A 294 10.10 3.45 12.84
C ILE A 294 10.93 3.08 14.07
N ARG A 295 11.65 4.02 14.67
CA ARG A 295 12.38 3.79 15.92
C ARG A 295 11.45 3.27 17.01
N ALA A 296 10.38 4.01 17.30
CA ALA A 296 9.44 3.70 18.38
C ALA A 296 8.69 2.38 18.17
N LEU A 297 8.30 2.07 16.93
CA LEU A 297 7.49 0.88 16.60
C LEU A 297 8.33 -0.38 16.39
N THR A 298 9.47 -0.28 15.70
CA THR A 298 10.20 -1.43 15.17
C THR A 298 11.56 -1.64 15.82
N ILE A 299 12.30 -0.57 16.09
CA ILE A 299 13.68 -0.65 16.59
C ILE A 299 13.69 -0.81 18.11
N ASP A 300 13.20 0.19 18.83
CA ASP A 300 13.20 0.22 20.29
C ASP A 300 11.92 -0.41 20.86
N LYS A 301 10.85 -0.46 20.06
CA LYS A 301 9.54 -1.06 20.40
C LYS A 301 8.92 -0.47 21.68
N ASP A 302 9.25 0.78 21.99
CA ASP A 302 8.71 1.50 23.16
C ASP A 302 7.27 2.00 22.94
N ASN A 303 6.78 2.03 21.69
CA ASN A 303 5.48 2.58 21.30
C ASN A 303 5.26 4.04 21.78
N ALA A 304 6.34 4.80 21.96
CA ALA A 304 6.35 6.15 22.50
C ALA A 304 7.11 7.13 21.59
N PRO A 305 6.62 7.35 20.36
CA PRO A 305 7.25 8.27 19.43
C PRO A 305 7.18 9.72 19.92
N LYS A 306 8.25 10.47 19.69
CA LYS A 306 8.41 11.88 20.04
C LYS A 306 8.34 12.74 18.79
N TRP A 307 7.11 13.01 18.34
CA TRP A 307 6.87 13.77 17.12
C TRP A 307 7.38 15.20 17.19
N ASN A 308 7.87 15.69 16.04
CA ASN A 308 8.27 17.07 15.86
C ASN A 308 7.70 17.63 14.54
N PRO A 309 6.73 18.55 14.59
CA PRO A 309 6.14 19.17 15.80
C PRO A 309 5.24 18.21 16.62
N PRO A 310 5.04 18.49 17.92
CA PRO A 310 4.31 17.58 18.82
C PRO A 310 2.78 17.68 18.71
N SER A 311 2.23 18.69 18.04
CA SER A 311 0.78 18.87 17.86
C SER A 311 0.43 19.50 16.51
N LEU A 312 -0.83 19.37 16.10
CA LEU A 312 -1.34 19.83 14.80
C LEU A 312 -1.19 21.35 14.60
N ASP A 313 -1.40 22.14 15.65
CA ASP A 313 -1.34 23.61 15.59
C ASP A 313 0.06 24.16 15.24
N HIS A 314 1.10 23.33 15.39
CA HIS A 314 2.48 23.69 15.10
C HIS A 314 2.96 23.21 13.73
N VAL A 315 2.11 22.50 12.97
CA VAL A 315 2.43 22.11 11.59
C VAL A 315 2.07 23.28 10.69
N GLY A 316 3.07 24.00 10.16
CA GLY A 316 2.84 25.15 9.28
C GLY A 316 2.39 24.74 7.86
N ASP A 317 1.46 25.50 7.28
CA ASP A 317 0.93 25.24 5.94
C ASP A 317 2.03 25.30 4.87
N GLU A 318 2.93 26.28 4.96
CA GLU A 318 4.08 26.42 4.03
C GLU A 318 4.96 25.17 3.98
N LYS A 319 5.15 24.48 5.12
CA LYS A 319 5.91 23.22 5.17
C LYS A 319 5.16 22.10 4.46
N ILE A 320 3.84 22.02 4.64
CA ILE A 320 3.03 21.04 3.93
C ILE A 320 3.06 21.35 2.43
N ASP A 321 2.89 22.62 2.03
CA ASP A 321 2.96 23.03 0.63
C ASP A 321 4.31 22.69 -0.01
N GLN A 322 5.42 22.83 0.72
CA GLN A 322 6.75 22.50 0.26
C GLN A 322 6.88 21.04 -0.19
N VAL A 323 6.34 20.08 0.57
CA VAL A 323 6.50 18.65 0.23
C VAL A 323 5.57 18.19 -0.89
N PHE A 324 4.55 18.98 -1.23
CA PHE A 324 3.64 18.75 -2.37
C PHE A 324 4.10 19.43 -3.66
N GLN A 325 5.14 20.27 -3.62
CA GLN A 325 5.67 20.89 -4.84
C GLN A 325 6.17 19.83 -5.84
N PRO A 326 5.96 20.05 -7.15
CA PRO A 326 6.51 19.17 -8.16
C PRO A 326 8.04 19.16 -8.13
N PHE A 327 8.63 18.01 -8.44
CA PHE A 327 10.06 17.94 -8.73
C PHE A 327 10.36 18.44 -10.16
N GLU A 328 11.63 18.72 -10.41
CA GLU A 328 12.14 18.87 -11.78
C GLU A 328 11.89 17.57 -12.56
N GLU A 329 11.71 17.68 -13.88
CA GLU A 329 11.22 16.58 -14.73
C GLU A 329 12.09 15.32 -14.64
N ASP A 330 13.41 15.48 -14.54
CA ASP A 330 14.39 14.39 -14.43
C ASP A 330 14.39 13.74 -13.04
N LEU A 331 14.02 14.48 -12.00
CA LEU A 331 13.86 14.00 -10.62
C LEU A 331 12.46 13.44 -10.35
N GLU A 332 11.51 13.57 -11.26
CA GLU A 332 10.18 13.01 -11.10
C GLU A 332 10.19 11.47 -11.24
N LEU A 333 9.15 10.80 -10.73
CA LEU A 333 8.90 9.40 -11.06
C LEU A 333 8.68 9.26 -12.58
N GLN A 334 9.59 8.55 -13.25
CA GLN A 334 9.52 8.31 -14.69
C GLN A 334 8.49 7.22 -14.98
N ILE A 335 7.31 7.65 -15.41
CA ILE A 335 6.23 6.78 -15.88
C ILE A 335 6.22 6.82 -17.42
N PRO A 336 6.38 5.69 -18.11
CA PRO A 336 6.41 5.67 -19.56
C PRO A 336 5.05 6.01 -20.18
N GLU A 337 5.06 6.89 -21.18
CA GLU A 337 3.86 7.32 -21.90
C GLU A 337 3.54 6.46 -23.13
N LYS A 338 4.56 5.77 -23.66
CA LYS A 338 4.47 4.96 -24.87
C LYS A 338 4.61 3.48 -24.57
N GLU A 339 3.82 2.69 -25.28
CA GLU A 339 3.74 1.25 -25.09
C GLU A 339 5.04 0.51 -25.45
N GLU A 340 5.72 0.95 -26.50
CA GLU A 340 7.01 0.39 -26.92
C GLU A 340 8.12 0.55 -25.85
N HIS A 341 7.94 1.51 -24.94
CA HIS A 341 8.84 1.88 -23.85
C HIS A 341 8.24 1.57 -22.48
N ARG A 342 7.25 0.69 -22.40
CA ARG A 342 6.50 0.41 -21.17
C ARG A 342 7.37 0.03 -19.99
N TRP A 343 8.50 -0.66 -20.19
CA TRP A 343 9.40 -1.04 -19.10
C TRP A 343 10.61 -0.10 -18.95
N ASP A 344 10.58 1.08 -19.56
CA ASP A 344 11.59 2.14 -19.37
C ASP A 344 11.35 2.92 -18.07
N GLY A 345 12.18 3.93 -17.79
CA GLY A 345 12.08 4.73 -16.57
C GLY A 345 12.58 4.01 -15.30
N LYS A 346 13.28 2.88 -15.46
CA LYS A 346 13.92 2.13 -14.37
C LYS A 346 14.89 3.02 -13.58
N TYR A 347 15.03 2.71 -12.28
CA TYR A 347 15.91 3.42 -11.37
C TYR A 347 17.33 3.60 -11.93
N GLU A 348 17.90 2.55 -12.53
CA GLU A 348 19.25 2.53 -13.10
C GLU A 348 19.48 3.61 -14.17
N ASN A 349 18.42 4.06 -14.82
CA ASN A 349 18.44 5.06 -15.88
C ASN A 349 18.04 6.47 -15.38
N SER A 350 17.76 6.61 -14.08
CA SER A 350 17.34 7.88 -13.48
C SER A 350 18.53 8.65 -12.89
N PRO A 351 18.41 9.98 -12.68
CA PRO A 351 19.43 10.75 -11.98
C PRO A 351 19.73 10.21 -10.58
N TYR A 352 18.76 9.58 -9.91
CA TYR A 352 18.96 8.97 -8.60
C TYR A 352 20.04 7.88 -8.59
N ALA A 353 20.34 7.24 -9.73
CA ALA A 353 21.41 6.24 -9.85
C ALA A 353 22.77 6.87 -10.21
N SER A 354 22.78 8.04 -10.85
CA SER A 354 24.00 8.73 -11.28
C SER A 354 24.58 9.65 -10.21
N PHE A 355 23.76 10.13 -9.25
CA PHE A 355 24.19 10.80 -8.03
C PHE A 355 24.82 9.82 -7.02
N LYS A 356 25.77 8.96 -7.44
CA LYS A 356 26.74 8.42 -6.47
C LYS A 356 27.58 9.58 -6.02
N VAL A 357 27.26 10.13 -4.84
CA VAL A 357 28.07 11.15 -4.18
C VAL A 357 29.51 10.64 -4.15
N THR A 358 30.37 11.35 -4.88
CA THR A 358 31.81 11.27 -4.68
C THR A 358 32.08 11.73 -3.25
N ASP A 359 32.90 10.93 -2.55
CA ASP A 359 33.18 10.97 -1.10
C ASP A 359 33.20 12.36 -0.44
#